data_AF-A0A8K0KF34-F1
#
_entry.id   AF-A0A8K0KF34-F1
#
_cell.length_a   1.000
_cell.length_b   1.000
_cell.length_c   1.000
_cell.angle_alpha   90.00
_cell.angle_beta   90.00
_cell.angle_gamma   90.00
#
_symmetry.space_group_name_H-M   'P 1'
#
loop_
_entity.id
_entity.type
_entity.pdbx_description
1 polymer ?
#
loop_
_entity_poly.entity_id
_entity_poly.type
_entity_poly.pdbx_seq_one_letter_code
_entity_poly.pdbx_strand_id
1 'polypeptide(L)'
;MQVLARDTRASPLQLKKLLCFMKEHSEFAHGWLLEQQGRKKTMEMWELLTASLNALGSGPAKPCWAAWKSNVKKKAQKLRAYARGIADGPPFHPLSDIERRLLEDTGRC
;
A
#
# COMPACT_ATOMS: atom_id res chain seq x y z
N MET A 1 -21.63 -24.51 -5.14
CA MET A 1 -21.01 -23.58 -4.19
C MET A 1 -19.59 -23.31 -4.64
N GLN A 2 -19.32 -22.17 -5.27
CA GLN A 2 -18.01 -21.82 -5.80
C GLN A 2 -17.19 -21.17 -4.69
N VAL A 3 -16.12 -21.83 -4.25
CA VAL A 3 -15.15 -21.26 -3.31
C VAL A 3 -14.38 -20.19 -4.08
N LEU A 4 -14.80 -18.94 -3.95
CA LEU A 4 -14.04 -17.80 -4.47
C LEU A 4 -12.73 -17.75 -3.68
N ALA A 5 -11.64 -18.14 -4.33
CA ALA A 5 -10.29 -17.89 -3.86
C ALA A 5 -10.22 -16.40 -3.48
N ARG A 6 -10.01 -16.12 -2.20
CA ARG A 6 -9.81 -14.76 -1.70
C ARG A 6 -8.50 -14.26 -2.32
N ASP A 7 -8.58 -13.61 -3.46
CA ASP A 7 -7.46 -12.85 -3.99
C ASP A 7 -7.23 -11.71 -3.01
N THR A 8 -6.28 -11.92 -2.11
CA THR A 8 -5.95 -11.04 -0.98
C THR A 8 -5.21 -9.79 -1.44
N ARG A 9 -4.99 -9.65 -2.75
CA ARG A 9 -4.31 -8.51 -3.36
C ARG A 9 -5.34 -7.46 -3.74
N ALA A 10 -5.24 -6.29 -3.11
CA ALA A 10 -5.99 -5.11 -3.52
C ALA A 10 -5.73 -4.84 -5.01
N SER A 11 -6.79 -4.58 -5.76
CA SER A 11 -6.69 -4.25 -7.18
C SER A 11 -5.87 -2.97 -7.40
N PRO A 12 -5.32 -2.74 -8.61
CA PRO A 12 -4.63 -1.49 -8.92
C PRO A 12 -5.48 -0.23 -8.64
N LEU A 13 -6.79 -0.30 -8.88
CA LEU A 13 -7.72 0.78 -8.59
C LEU A 13 -7.85 1.05 -7.08
N GLN A 14 -7.95 -0.01 -6.27
CA GLN A 14 -7.96 0.09 -4.82
C GLN A 14 -6.62 0.62 -4.27
N LEU A 15 -5.48 0.19 -4.83
CA LEU A 15 -4.16 0.71 -4.45
C LEU A 15 -4.00 2.19 -4.80
N LYS A 16 -4.52 2.63 -5.95
CA LYS A 16 -4.56 4.05 -6.33
C LYS A 16 -5.42 4.86 -5.36
N LYS A 17 -6.61 4.38 -5.01
CA LYS A 17 -7.49 5.06 -4.04
C LYS A 17 -6.87 5.10 -2.64
N LEU A 18 -6.22 4.01 -2.21
CA LEU A 18 -5.46 3.94 -0.97
C LEU A 18 -4.33 4.98 -0.93
N LEU A 19 -3.56 5.09 -2.02
CA LEU A 19 -2.50 6.09 -2.12
C LEU A 19 -3.06 7.51 -2.03
N CYS A 20 -4.12 7.83 -2.78
CA CYS A 20 -4.78 9.14 -2.71
C CYS A 20 -5.25 9.48 -1.29
N PHE A 21 -5.94 8.55 -0.63
CA PHE A 21 -6.42 8.74 0.74
C PHE A 21 -5.28 9.01 1.74
N MET A 22 -4.16 8.29 1.60
CA MET A 22 -2.99 8.47 2.46
C MET A 22 -2.29 9.82 2.21
N LYS A 23 -2.34 10.34 0.97
CA LYS A 23 -1.82 11.68 0.66
C LYS A 23 -2.71 12.78 1.22
N GLU A 24 -4.03 12.64 1.08
CA GLU A 24 -5.02 13.57 1.62
C GLU A 24 -4.99 13.61 3.15
N HIS A 25 -4.69 12.48 3.80
CA HIS A 25 -4.61 12.35 5.24
C HIS A 25 -3.17 12.02 5.70
N SER A 26 -2.24 12.94 5.45
CA SER A 26 -0.81 12.72 5.73
C SER A 26 -0.53 12.39 7.20
N GLU A 27 -1.20 13.04 8.16
CA GLU A 27 -1.04 12.75 9.60
C GLU A 27 -1.42 11.30 9.95
N PHE A 28 -2.45 10.77 9.30
CA PHE A 28 -2.87 9.38 9.41
C PHE A 28 -1.84 8.44 8.75
N ALA A 29 -1.34 8.81 7.57
CA ALA A 29 -0.35 8.02 6.84
C ALA A 29 1.02 7.91 7.54
N HIS A 30 1.39 8.93 8.32
CA HIS A 30 2.60 8.98 9.15
C HIS A 30 2.42 8.36 10.55
N GLY A 31 1.18 8.04 10.94
CA GLY A 31 0.87 7.49 12.27
C GLY A 31 0.76 8.54 13.37
N TRP A 32 0.87 9.82 13.05
CA TRP A 32 0.72 10.93 14.00
C TRP A 32 -0.70 11.04 14.56
N LEU A 33 -1.70 10.55 13.81
CA LEU A 33 -3.09 10.51 14.27
C LEU A 33 -3.28 9.68 15.56
N LEU A 34 -2.47 8.62 15.73
CA LEU A 34 -2.53 7.79 16.93
C LEU A 34 -2.04 8.56 18.18
N GLU A 35 -1.04 9.41 17.98
CA GLU A 35 -0.41 10.21 19.03
C GLU A 35 -1.24 11.45 19.40
N GLN A 36 -1.87 12.09 18.41
CA GLN A 36 -2.57 13.37 18.58
C GLN A 36 -4.07 13.22 18.87
N GLN A 37 -4.74 12.23 18.28
CA GLN A 37 -6.22 12.17 18.25
C GLN A 37 -6.78 10.82 18.73
N GLY A 38 -5.89 9.88 19.10
CA GLY A 38 -6.23 8.64 19.79
C GLY A 38 -6.63 7.46 18.90
N ARG A 39 -6.73 6.28 19.53
CA ARG A 39 -7.04 5.00 18.88
C ARG A 39 -8.39 4.99 18.17
N LYS A 40 -9.41 5.64 18.74
CA LYS A 40 -10.77 5.67 18.20
C LYS A 40 -10.81 6.35 16.82
N LYS A 41 -10.23 7.54 16.70
CA LYS A 41 -10.19 8.26 15.42
C LYS A 41 -9.33 7.55 14.38
N THR A 42 -8.24 6.93 14.82
CA THR A 42 -7.43 6.06 13.95
C THR A 42 -8.25 4.88 13.41
N MET A 43 -9.08 4.26 14.24
CA MET A 43 -9.97 3.17 13.83
C MET A 43 -11.05 3.66 12.85
N GLU A 44 -11.71 4.77 13.13
CA GLU A 44 -12.71 5.39 12.24
C GLU A 44 -12.12 5.70 10.85
N MET A 45 -10.89 6.19 10.79
CA MET A 45 -10.19 6.43 9.52
C MET A 45 -9.90 5.14 8.74
N TRP A 46 -9.51 4.06 9.43
CA TRP A 46 -9.36 2.75 8.79
C TRP A 46 -10.68 2.18 8.29
N GLU A 47 -11.77 2.38 9.02
CA GLU A 47 -13.12 1.96 8.61
C GLU A 47 -13.59 2.72 7.38
N LEU A 48 -13.46 4.05 7.39
CA LEU A 48 -13.79 4.92 6.25
C LEU A 48 -13.01 4.52 4.99
N LEU A 49 -11.71 4.29 5.14
CA LEU A 49 -10.85 3.83 4.06
C LEU A 49 -11.27 2.45 3.55
N THR A 50 -11.56 1.50 4.43
CA THR A 50 -11.98 0.15 4.05
C THR A 50 -13.31 0.19 3.29
N ALA A 51 -14.28 0.97 3.76
CA ALA A 51 -15.57 1.15 3.10
C ALA A 51 -15.39 1.76 1.70
N SER A 52 -14.58 2.80 1.58
CA SER A 52 -14.33 3.46 0.29
C SER A 52 -13.55 2.60 -0.71
N LEU A 53 -12.69 1.68 -0.25
CA LEU A 53 -12.03 0.70 -1.12
C LEU A 53 -12.97 -0.42 -1.58
N ASN A 54 -13.86 -0.87 -0.70
CA ASN A 54 -14.82 -1.93 -1.02
C ASN A 54 -15.95 -1.43 -1.94
N ALA A 55 -16.26 -0.13 -1.90
CA ALA A 55 -17.20 0.51 -2.82
C ALA A 55 -16.75 0.50 -4.29
N LEU A 56 -15.46 0.26 -4.57
CA LEU A 56 -14.93 0.20 -5.94
C LEU A 56 -15.28 -1.09 -6.70
N GLY A 57 -16.11 -1.98 -6.14
CA GLY A 57 -16.60 -3.20 -6.80
C GLY A 57 -15.53 -4.25 -7.11
N SER A 58 -14.28 -4.02 -6.68
CA SER A 58 -13.11 -4.86 -7.00
C SER A 58 -12.88 -5.98 -5.97
N GLY A 59 -13.90 -6.34 -5.19
CA GLY A 59 -13.82 -7.30 -4.09
C GLY A 59 -13.35 -6.70 -2.76
N PRO A 60 -13.46 -7.47 -1.66
CA PRO A 60 -13.13 -6.99 -0.32
C PRO A 60 -11.61 -6.78 -0.16
N ALA A 61 -11.21 -5.54 0.07
CA ALA A 61 -9.83 -5.18 0.36
C ALA A 61 -9.69 -4.83 1.84
N LYS A 62 -8.75 -5.50 2.53
CA LYS A 62 -8.28 -5.04 3.84
C LYS A 62 -7.06 -4.14 3.59
N PRO A 63 -7.18 -2.81 3.75
CA PRO A 63 -6.04 -1.93 3.52
C PRO A 63 -4.95 -2.18 4.56
N CYS A 64 -3.72 -2.41 4.10
CA CYS A 64 -2.56 -2.50 4.98
C CYS A 64 -1.42 -1.63 4.44
N TRP A 65 -1.46 -0.34 4.78
CA TRP A 65 -0.50 0.67 4.34
C TRP A 65 0.95 0.32 4.68
N ALA A 66 1.22 -0.11 5.91
CA ALA A 66 2.57 -0.45 6.37
C ALA A 66 3.15 -1.66 5.63
N ALA A 67 2.34 -2.72 5.45
CA ALA A 67 2.77 -3.91 4.71
C ALA A 67 2.99 -3.58 3.23
N TRP A 68 2.10 -2.80 2.61
CA TRP A 68 2.25 -2.40 1.21
C TRP A 68 3.53 -1.58 0.99
N LYS A 69 3.76 -0.54 1.81
CA LYS A 69 5.02 0.23 1.80
C LYS A 69 6.24 -0.67 1.94
N SER A 70 6.22 -1.59 2.91
CA SER A 70 7.34 -2.50 3.17
C SER A 70 7.63 -3.42 1.99
N ASN A 71 6.59 -3.96 1.36
CA ASN A 71 6.72 -4.83 0.20
C ASN A 71 7.29 -4.07 -1.01
N VAL A 72 6.81 -2.85 -1.26
CA VAL A 72 7.32 -2.00 -2.35
C VAL A 72 8.77 -1.58 -2.11
N LYS A 73 9.14 -1.22 -0.87
CA LYS A 73 10.54 -0.92 -0.50
C LYS A 73 11.46 -2.13 -0.71
N LYS A 74 11.04 -3.33 -0.27
CA LYS A 74 11.79 -4.57 -0.49
C LYS A 74 11.95 -4.88 -1.99
N LYS A 75 10.89 -4.72 -2.78
CA LYS A 75 10.94 -4.90 -4.24
C LYS A 75 11.94 -3.93 -4.89
N ALA A 76 11.89 -2.65 -4.52
CA ALA A 76 12.84 -1.65 -5.00
C ALA A 76 14.29 -1.96 -4.59
N GLN A 77 14.51 -2.44 -3.36
CA GLN A 77 15.85 -2.84 -2.90
C GLN A 77 16.40 -4.02 -3.69
N LYS A 78 15.58 -5.04 -3.97
CA LYS A 78 15.97 -6.19 -4.80
C LYS A 78 16.33 -5.77 -6.22
N LEU A 79 15.53 -4.90 -6.83
CA LEU A 79 15.83 -4.33 -8.16
C LEU A 79 17.17 -3.57 -8.17
N ARG A 80 17.44 -2.76 -7.14
CA ARG A 80 18.73 -2.06 -6.98
C ARG A 80 19.91 -2.99 -6.71
N ALA A 81 19.71 -4.10 -6.03
CA ALA A 81 20.76 -5.10 -5.78
C ALA A 81 21.10 -5.87 -7.06
N TYR A 82 20.08 -6.26 -7.83
CA TYR A 82 20.24 -6.88 -9.14
C TYR A 82 20.97 -5.95 -10.13
N ALA A 83 20.53 -4.69 -10.24
CA ALA A 83 21.18 -3.71 -11.12
C ALA A 83 22.66 -3.45 -10.78
N ARG A 84 23.08 -3.75 -9.54
CA ARG A 84 24.48 -3.64 -9.08
C ARG A 84 25.28 -4.94 -9.21
N GLY A 85 24.69 -6.00 -9.74
CA GLY A 85 25.33 -7.32 -9.84
C GLY A 85 25.54 -8.02 -8.49
N ILE A 86 24.84 -7.60 -7.43
CA ILE A 86 25.00 -8.15 -6.07
C ILE A 86 24.06 -9.35 -5.84
N ALA A 87 22.96 -9.45 -6.59
CA ALA A 87 21.96 -10.50 -6.44
C ALA A 87 21.82 -11.32 -7.71
N ASP A 88 21.88 -12.64 -7.56
CA ASP A 88 21.68 -13.60 -8.65
C ASP A 88 20.18 -13.96 -8.81
N GLY A 89 19.72 -14.06 -10.06
CA GLY A 89 18.34 -14.42 -10.42
C GLY A 89 17.64 -13.44 -11.37
N PRO A 90 16.59 -13.88 -12.11
CA PRO A 90 15.94 -13.08 -13.14
C PRO A 90 15.22 -11.86 -12.55
N PRO A 91 15.11 -10.75 -13.30
CA PRO A 91 14.72 -9.47 -12.74
C PRO A 91 13.27 -9.57 -12.27
N PHE A 92 13.08 -9.34 -10.98
CA PHE A 92 11.77 -9.09 -10.40
C PHE A 92 10.97 -8.16 -11.33
N HIS A 93 9.67 -8.42 -11.52
CA HIS A 93 8.79 -7.54 -12.29
C HIS A 93 9.09 -6.06 -11.93
N PRO A 94 9.23 -5.15 -12.90
CA PRO A 94 9.48 -3.75 -12.63
C PRO A 94 8.45 -3.18 -11.64
N LEU A 95 8.81 -2.10 -10.95
CA LEU A 95 7.83 -1.34 -10.17
C LEU A 95 6.72 -0.86 -11.11
N SER A 96 5.46 -1.02 -10.69
CA SER A 96 4.34 -0.36 -11.38
C SER A 96 4.36 1.14 -11.14
N ASP A 97 3.58 1.91 -11.91
CA ASP A 97 3.47 3.36 -11.72
C ASP A 97 2.99 3.74 -10.31
N ILE A 98 2.06 2.96 -9.75
CA ILE A 98 1.53 3.21 -8.41
C ILE A 98 2.61 2.92 -7.35
N GLU A 99 3.42 1.88 -7.55
CA GLU A 99 4.53 1.54 -6.65
C GLU A 99 5.66 2.59 -6.70
N ARG A 100 5.99 3.11 -7.89
CA ARG A 100 6.93 4.23 -8.04
C ARG A 100 6.43 5.46 -7.30
N ARG A 101 5.18 5.84 -7.55
CA ARG A 101 4.56 7.00 -6.91
C ARG A 101 4.51 6.88 -5.39
N LEU A 102 4.24 5.68 -4.88
CA LEU A 102 4.31 5.40 -3.44
C LEU A 102 5.71 5.67 -2.87
N LEU A 103 6.78 5.29 -3.57
CA LEU A 103 8.16 5.53 -3.10
C LEU A 103 8.53 7.01 -3.12
N GLU A 104 8.10 7.74 -4.14
CA GLU A 104 8.28 9.20 -4.24
C GLU A 104 7.55 9.92 -3.09
N ASP A 105 6.29 9.55 -2.85
CA ASP A 105 5.43 10.20 -1.87
C ASP A 105 5.79 9.86 -0.42
N THR A 106 6.43 8.71 -0.18
CA THR A 106 6.83 8.27 1.17
C THR A 106 8.31 8.49 1.46
N GLY A 107 8.94 9.38 0.67
CA GLY A 107 10.36 9.72 0.67
C GLY A 107 10.99 9.90 2.06
N ARG A 108 11.56 8.81 2.54
CA ARG A 108 12.80 8.74 3.32
C ARG A 108 13.37 7.33 3.08
N CYS A 109 14.31 7.27 2.14
CA CYS A 109 15.35 6.26 2.10
C CYS A 109 16.36 6.58 3.21
#